data_AF-A0A2V8UT56-F1
#
_entry.id   AF-A0A2V8UT56-F1
#
_cell.length_a   1.000
_cell.length_b   1.000
_cell.length_c   1.000
_cell.angle_alpha   90.00
_cell.angle_beta   90.00
_cell.angle_gamma   90.00
#
_symmetry.space_group_name_H-M   'P 1'
#
loop_
_entity.id
_entity.type
_entity.pdbx_description
1 polymer ?
#
loop_
_entity_poly.entity_id
_entity_poly.type
_entity_poly.pdbx_seq_one_letter_code
_entity_poly.pdbx_strand_id
1 'polypeptide(L)' 'MSDEQFERHALEVLGRELGADGLARFLRLHRSGPGDYTKDRMQWQKDLTIQEVLDSIKHRRHR' A
#
# COMPACT_ATOMS: atom_id res chain seq x y z
N MET A 1 -11.87 -14.95 -21.04
CA MET A 1 -11.28 -13.97 -20.11
C MET A 1 -10.53 -14.78 -19.06
N SER A 2 -9.23 -14.57 -18.88
CA SER A 2 -8.47 -15.21 -17.80
C SER A 2 -8.87 -14.61 -16.44
N ASP A 3 -8.50 -15.28 -15.34
CA ASP A 3 -8.76 -14.77 -13.99
C ASP A 3 -8.15 -13.38 -13.79
N GLU A 4 -6.93 -13.15 -14.28
CA GLU A 4 -6.27 -11.84 -14.24
C GLU A 4 -7.02 -10.78 -15.07
N GLN A 5 -7.54 -11.16 -16.25
CA GLN A 5 -8.33 -10.25 -17.08
C GLN A 5 -9.68 -9.92 -16.43
N PHE A 6 -10.32 -10.90 -15.78
CA PHE A 6 -11.57 -10.73 -15.06
C PHE A 6 -11.37 -9.84 -13.84
N GLU A 7 -10.29 -10.08 -13.10
CA GLU A 7 -9.90 -9.29 -11.94
C GLU A 7 -9.68 -7.82 -12.31
N ARG A 8 -8.90 -7.57 -13.37
CA ARG A 8 -8.67 -6.21 -13.88
C ARG A 8 -9.99 -5.55 -14.29
N HIS A 9 -10.84 -6.27 -15.02
CA HIS A 9 -12.13 -5.74 -15.46
C HIS A 9 -13.06 -5.40 -14.28
N ALA A 10 -13.09 -6.25 -13.25
CA ALA A 10 -13.86 -5.99 -12.04
C ALA A 10 -13.37 -4.74 -11.29
N LEU A 11 -12.05 -4.55 -11.17
CA LEU A 11 -11.46 -3.37 -10.54
C LEU A 11 -11.76 -2.09 -11.31
N GLU A 12 -11.78 -2.13 -12.65
CA GLU A 12 -12.16 -1.00 -13.49
C GLU A 12 -13.63 -0.61 -13.28
N VAL A 13 -14.54 -1.59 -13.25
CA VAL A 13 -15.96 -1.35 -12.96
C VAL A 13 -16.14 -0.74 -11.57
N LEU A 14 -15.53 -1.33 -10.54
CA LEU A 14 -15.61 -0.83 -9.18
C LEU A 14 -15.00 0.58 -9.04
N GLY A 15 -13.89 0.85 -9.72
CA GLY A 15 -13.27 2.17 -9.74
C GLY A 15 -14.16 3.24 -10.35
N ARG A 16 -14.91 2.89 -11.41
CA ARG A 16 -15.86 3.81 -12.05
C ARG A 16 -17.04 4.14 -11.13
N GLU A 17 -17.59 3.16 -10.42
CA GLU A 17 -18.79 3.35 -9.59
C GLU A 17 -18.46 3.95 -8.21
N LEU A 18 -17.32 3.61 -7.62
CA LEU A 18 -16.95 4.00 -6.25
C LEU A 18 -15.99 5.20 -6.17
N GLY A 19 -15.37 5.57 -7.29
CA GLY A 19 -14.25 6.51 -7.32
C GLY A 19 -13.00 5.96 -6.63
N ALA A 20 -11.91 6.74 -6.67
CA ALA A 20 -10.61 6.32 -6.15
C ALA A 20 -10.64 5.98 -4.65
N ASP A 21 -11.28 6.83 -3.82
CA ASP A 21 -11.36 6.62 -2.37
C ASP A 21 -12.19 5.39 -2.00
N GLY A 22 -13.31 5.18 -2.71
CA GLY A 22 -14.18 4.03 -2.49
C GLY A 22 -13.53 2.72 -2.90
N LEU A 23 -12.84 2.71 -4.05
CA LEU A 23 -12.05 1.55 -4.49
C LEU A 23 -10.92 1.22 -3.51
N ALA A 24 -10.17 2.22 -3.02
CA ALA A 24 -9.12 2.01 -2.03
C ALA A 24 -9.66 1.42 -0.73
N ARG A 25 -10.84 1.86 -0.28
CA ARG A 25 -11.53 1.30 0.89
C ARG A 25 -11.97 -0.15 0.65
N PHE A 26 -12.52 -0.46 -0.53
CA PHE A 26 -12.91 -1.81 -0.91
C PHE A 26 -11.72 -2.77 -0.89
N LEU A 27 -10.60 -2.39 -1.52
CA LEU A 27 -9.38 -3.18 -1.52
C LEU A 27 -8.87 -3.43 -0.10
N ARG A 28 -8.88 -2.42 0.77
CA ARG A 28 -8.47 -2.59 2.18
C ARG A 28 -9.34 -3.59 2.94
N LEU A 29 -10.64 -3.66 2.66
CA LEU A 29 -11.58 -4.53 3.37
C LEU A 29 -11.63 -5.96 2.81
N HIS A 30 -11.49 -6.11 1.50
CA HIS A 30 -11.73 -7.37 0.79
C HIS A 30 -10.47 -8.00 0.20
N ARG A 31 -9.38 -7.25 0.14
CA ARG A 31 -8.05 -7.71 -0.26
C ARG A 31 -7.00 -7.36 0.78
N SER A 32 -7.31 -7.58 2.05
CA SER A 32 -6.26 -7.73 3.05
C SER A 32 -5.31 -8.82 2.52
N GLY A 33 -4.14 -8.41 2.04
CA GLY A 33 -3.16 -9.34 1.50
C GLY A 33 -2.71 -10.32 2.59
N PRO A 34 -2.05 -11.42 2.22
CA PRO A 34 -1.44 -12.34 3.19
C PRO A 34 -0.28 -11.72 3.97
N GLY A 35 0.04 -10.45 3.72
CA GLY A 35 1.14 -9.72 4.34
C GLY A 35 0.94 -9.58 5.83
N ASP A 36 1.90 -10.07 6.59
CA ASP A 36 2.00 -9.82 8.02
C ASP A 36 2.78 -8.52 8.20
N TYR A 37 2.07 -7.39 8.19
CA TYR A 37 2.68 -6.07 8.36
C TYR A 37 3.55 -6.01 9.63
N THR A 38 3.23 -6.78 10.67
CA THR A 38 4.04 -6.82 11.89
C THR A 38 5.41 -7.42 11.61
N LYS A 39 5.46 -8.58 10.92
CA LYS A 39 6.72 -9.21 10.50
C LYS A 39 7.48 -8.37 9.49
N ASP A 40 6.79 -7.85 8.48
CA ASP A 40 7.41 -7.08 7.40
C ASP A 40 8.01 -5.78 7.95
N ARG A 41 7.28 -5.09 8.84
CA ARG A 41 7.77 -3.91 9.54
C ARG A 41 9.04 -4.21 10.33
N MET A 42 9.07 -5.31 11.09
CA MET A 42 10.26 -5.70 11.85
C MET A 42 11.46 -5.89 10.91
N GLN A 43 11.29 -6.56 9.78
CA GLN A 43 12.36 -6.77 8.81
C GLN A 43 12.86 -5.46 8.19
N TRP A 44 11.97 -4.51 7.88
CA TRP A 44 12.35 -3.23 7.30
C TRP A 44 13.02 -2.28 8.30
N GLN A 45 12.62 -2.32 9.57
CA GLN A 45 13.02 -1.33 10.58
C GLN A 45 14.11 -1.81 11.54
N LYS A 46 14.47 -3.10 11.54
CA LYS A 46 15.42 -3.68 12.50
C LYS A 46 16.78 -2.98 12.56
N ASP A 47 17.24 -2.43 11.44
CA ASP A 47 18.54 -1.78 11.32
C ASP A 47 18.44 -0.24 11.25
N LEU A 48 17.23 0.31 11.35
CA LEU A 48 16.97 1.76 11.25
C LEU A 48 17.02 2.42 12.62
N THR A 49 17.96 3.36 12.78
CA THR A 49 18.03 4.22 13.96
C THR A 49 17.12 5.43 13.80
N ILE A 50 16.66 5.97 14.93
CA ILE A 50 15.91 7.23 14.96
C ILE A 50 16.73 8.38 14.36
N GLN A 51 18.05 8.37 14.55
CA GLN A 51 18.94 9.39 14.01
C GLN A 51 18.93 9.40 12.48
N GLU A 52 19.03 8.23 11.84
CA GLU A 52 18.95 8.10 10.38
C GLU A 52 17.60 8.56 9.82
N VAL A 53 16.51 8.27 10.54
CA VAL A 53 15.17 8.76 10.18
C VAL A 53 15.15 10.29 10.20
N LEU A 54 15.63 10.90 11.29
CA LEU A 54 15.65 12.36 11.44
C LEU A 54 16.51 13.04 10.37
N ASP A 55 17.65 12.46 10.04
CA ASP A 55 18.55 13.01 9.03
C ASP A 55 17.94 12.90 7.62
N SER A 56 17.23 11.82 7.32
CA SER A 56 16.48 11.68 6.06
C SER A 56 15.39 12.76 5.90
N ILE A 57 14.69 13.11 6.99
CA ILE A 57 13.64 14.13 6.98
C ILE A 57 14.26 15.51 6.74
N LYS A 58 15.37 15.83 7.41
CA LYS A 58 16.10 17.09 7.19
C LYS A 58 16.57 17.19 5.74
N HIS A 59 17.15 16.13 5.20
CA HIS A 59 17.65 16.12 3.82
C HIS A 59 16.55 16.38 2.78
N ARG A 60 15.35 15.83 3.00
CA ARG A 60 14.19 16.08 2.12
C ARG A 60 13.63 17.50 2.22
N ARG A 61 13.78 18.18 3.36
CA ARG A 61 13.32 19.56 3.55
C ARG A 61 14.27 20.61 2.97
N HIS A 62 15.53 20.22 2.71
CA HIS A 62 16.55 21.09 2.11
C HIS A 62 16.68 20.91 0.58
N ARG A 63 15.81 20.11 -0.03
CA ARG A 63 15.59 20.03 -1.48
C ARG A 63 14.32 20.77 -1.86
#